data_AF-A0A9E1VEP6-F1
#
_entry.id   AF-A0A9E1VEP6-F1
#
_cell.length_a   1.000
_cell.length_b   1.000
_cell.length_c   1.000
_cell.angle_alpha   90.00
_cell.angle_beta   90.00
_cell.angle_gamma   90.00
#
_symmetry.space_group_name_H-M   'P 1'
#
loop_
_entity.id
_entity.type
_entity.pdbx_description
1 polymer ?
#
loop_
_entity_poly.entity_id
_entity_poly.type
_entity_poly.pdbx_seq_one_letter_code
_entity_poly.pdbx_strand_id
1 'polypeptide(L)' 'MKLAHENSTNLKDQWNYLVKELTQQFSEGDVLNLDGIIYLIGVQELGQGKRLFKKDEKVNLMHVAICKLLEP' A
#
# COMPACT_ATOMS: atom_id res chain seq x y z
N MET A 1 -10.08 -20.60 12.86
CA MET A 1 -10.78 -19.57 12.07
C MET A 1 -10.25 -19.69 10.64
N LYS A 2 -10.89 -20.55 9.82
CA LYS A 2 -10.53 -20.75 8.41
C LYS A 2 -11.39 -19.79 7.60
N LEU A 3 -10.78 -18.80 6.97
CA LEU A 3 -11.51 -18.00 5.97
C LEU A 3 -11.55 -18.84 4.69
N ALA A 4 -12.77 -19.11 4.26
CA ALA A 4 -13.10 -19.86 3.07
C ALA A 4 -12.44 -19.21 1.85
N HIS A 5 -11.65 -20.01 1.14
CA HIS A 5 -11.15 -19.68 -0.17
C HIS A 5 -12.26 -20.03 -1.17
N GLU A 6 -13.12 -19.07 -1.47
CA GLU A 6 -14.12 -19.18 -2.52
C GLU A 6 -13.68 -18.31 -3.71
N ASN A 7 -13.15 -18.98 -4.71
CA ASN A 7 -12.58 -18.40 -5.93
C ASN A 7 -13.68 -17.85 -6.84
N SER A 8 -14.16 -16.63 -6.58
CA SER A 8 -14.88 -15.77 -7.54
C SER A 8 -15.03 -14.32 -7.02
N THR A 9 -14.07 -13.80 -6.27
CA THR A 9 -14.13 -12.40 -5.81
C THR A 9 -13.73 -11.44 -6.93
N ASN A 10 -14.61 -10.48 -7.22
CA ASN A 10 -14.35 -9.37 -8.11
C ASN A 10 -13.06 -8.65 -7.66
N LEU A 11 -12.15 -8.33 -8.60
CA LEU A 11 -10.92 -7.58 -8.29
C LEU A 11 -11.20 -6.28 -7.52
N LYS A 12 -12.35 -5.65 -7.79
CA LYS A 12 -12.79 -4.46 -7.07
C LYS A 12 -13.06 -4.76 -5.60
N ASP A 13 -13.66 -5.90 -5.27
CA ASP A 13 -13.98 -6.27 -3.90
C ASP A 13 -12.71 -6.58 -3.11
N GLN A 14 -11.75 -7.28 -3.73
CA GLN A 14 -10.44 -7.54 -3.14
C GLN A 14 -9.66 -6.25 -2.90
N TRP A 15 -9.67 -5.35 -3.88
CA TRP A 15 -9.08 -4.02 -3.75
C TRP A 15 -9.72 -3.22 -2.61
N ASN A 16 -11.05 -3.16 -2.55
CA ASN A 16 -11.77 -2.44 -1.51
C ASN A 16 -11.47 -3.01 -0.11
N TYR A 17 -11.39 -4.33 0.02
CA TYR A 17 -10.99 -4.98 1.26
C TYR A 17 -9.57 -4.58 1.66
N LEU A 18 -8.61 -4.65 0.73
CA LEU A 18 -7.22 -4.25 0.98
C LEU A 18 -7.11 -2.79 1.42
N VAL A 19 -7.77 -1.87 0.71
CA VAL A 19 -7.76 -0.44 1.05
C VAL A 19 -8.33 -0.20 2.45
N LYS A 20 -9.40 -0.91 2.81
CA LYS A 20 -10.01 -0.82 4.14
C LYS A 20 -9.04 -1.27 5.23
N GLU A 21 -8.40 -2.42 5.07
CA GLU A 21 -7.43 -2.94 6.04
C GLU A 21 -6.22 -2.01 6.19
N LEU A 22 -5.67 -1.52 5.06
CA LEU A 22 -4.55 -0.57 5.09
C LEU A 22 -4.94 0.75 5.75
N THR A 23 -6.13 1.28 5.45
CA THR A 23 -6.69 2.48 6.09
C THR A 23 -6.74 2.30 7.61
N GLN A 24 -7.28 1.18 8.08
CA GLN A 24 -7.40 0.91 9.51
C GLN A 24 -6.05 0.82 10.22
N GLN A 25 -5.00 0.33 9.53
CA GLN A 25 -3.68 0.11 10.13
C GLN A 25 -2.77 1.35 10.05
N PHE A 26 -2.86 2.12 8.98
CA PHE A 26 -1.86 3.14 8.63
C PHE A 26 -2.42 4.56 8.53
N SER A 27 -3.73 4.74 8.59
CA SER A 27 -4.38 6.06 8.55
C SER A 27 -5.21 6.31 9.80
N GLU A 28 -5.25 7.56 10.26
CA GLU A 28 -5.97 7.98 11.47
C GLU A 28 -7.46 8.27 11.20
N GLY A 29 -8.09 7.48 10.34
CA GLY A 29 -9.52 7.57 9.99
C GLY A 29 -9.82 8.05 8.57
N ASP A 30 -8.84 8.58 7.85
CA ASP A 30 -9.00 8.96 6.44
C ASP A 30 -8.71 7.79 5.51
N VAL A 31 -9.57 7.55 4.51
CA VAL A 31 -9.37 6.47 3.54
C VAL A 31 -8.06 6.68 2.78
N LEU A 32 -7.19 5.66 2.82
CA LEU A 32 -5.93 5.67 2.08
C LEU A 32 -6.22 5.72 0.58
N ASN A 33 -5.69 6.76 -0.07
CA ASN A 33 -5.75 6.90 -1.51
C ASN A 33 -4.61 6.11 -2.19
N LEU A 34 -4.63 6.06 -3.53
CA LEU A 34 -3.62 5.35 -4.30
C LEU A 34 -2.19 5.83 -3.99
N ASP A 35 -1.98 7.14 -3.87
CA ASP A 35 -0.65 7.70 -3.58
C ASP A 35 -0.12 7.24 -2.22
N GLY A 36 -0.98 7.19 -1.21
CA GLY A 36 -0.62 6.70 0.11
C GLY A 36 -0.29 5.20 0.09
N ILE A 37 -0.99 4.40 -0.71
CA ILE A 37 -0.69 2.97 -0.90
C ILE A 37 0.66 2.80 -1.61
N ILE A 38 0.93 3.55 -2.68
CA ILE A 38 2.22 3.54 -3.39
C ILE A 38 3.34 3.95 -2.43
N TYR A 39 3.12 4.97 -1.60
CA TYR A 39 4.08 5.39 -0.59
C TYR A 39 4.38 4.27 0.42
N LEU A 40 3.36 3.56 0.92
CA LEU A 40 3.53 2.43 1.84
C LEU A 40 4.32 1.28 1.19
N ILE A 41 4.10 1.00 -0.09
CA ILE A 41 4.89 0.02 -0.85
C ILE A 41 6.35 0.46 -0.91
N GLY A 42 6.62 1.72 -1.26
CA GLY A 42 7.99 2.25 -1.30
C GLY A 42 8.71 2.14 0.03
N VAL A 43 8.00 2.40 1.15
CA VAL A 43 8.55 2.24 2.50
C VAL A 43 8.88 0.78 2.82
N GLN A 44 8.04 -0.17 2.39
CA GLN A 44 8.29 -1.60 2.55
C GLN A 44 9.51 -2.06 1.74
N GLU A 45 9.60 -1.66 0.47
CA GLU A 45 10.74 -2.00 -0.41
C GLU A 45 12.06 -1.41 0.10
N LEU A 46 12.03 -0.23 0.72
CA LEU A 46 13.22 0.35 1.33
C LEU A 46 13.69 -0.43 2.57
N GLY A 47 12.81 -1.21 3.22
CA GLY A 47 13.15 -2.06 4.37
C GLY A 47 13.49 -1.31 5.67
N GLN A 48 13.30 0.01 5.71
CA GLN A 48 13.69 0.86 6.86
C GLN A 48 12.54 1.13 7.85
N GLY A 49 11.37 0.54 7.62
CA GLY A 49 10.21 0.69 8.51
C GLY A 49 9.71 2.13 8.67
N LYS A 50 9.05 2.41 9.79
CA LYS A 50 8.46 3.73 10.08
C LYS A 50 9.53 4.70 10.55
N ARG A 51 9.94 5.61 9.66
CA ARG A 51 10.75 6.79 9.99
C ARG A 51 10.20 8.04 9.31
N LEU A 52 10.66 9.21 9.76
CA LEU A 52 10.34 10.47 9.10
C LEU A 52 11.20 10.63 7.85
N PHE A 53 10.55 10.73 6.69
CA PHE A 53 11.20 10.97 5.39
C PHE A 53 11.09 12.44 5.00
N LYS A 54 12.20 13.02 4.51
CA LYS A 54 12.20 14.36 3.91
C LYS A 54 11.43 14.37 2.60
N LYS A 55 11.04 15.56 2.12
CA LYS A 55 10.27 15.71 0.88
C LYS A 55 10.91 14.97 -0.30
N ASP A 56 12.21 15.14 -0.51
CA ASP A 56 12.92 14.47 -1.62
C ASP A 56 12.98 12.95 -1.45
N GLU A 57 13.15 12.47 -0.21
CA GLU A 57 13.12 11.03 0.08
C GLU A 57 11.74 10.41 -0.21
N LYS A 58 10.66 11.16 0.06
CA LYS A 58 9.30 10.71 -0.29
C LYS A 58 9.15 10.56 -1.80
N VAL A 59 9.70 11.46 -2.60
CA VAL A 59 9.68 11.34 -4.06
C VAL A 59 10.46 10.11 -4.52
N ASN A 60 11.63 9.85 -3.94
CA ASN A 60 12.42 8.66 -4.23
C ASN A 60 11.69 7.37 -3.84
N LEU A 61 11.00 7.35 -2.70
CA LEU A 61 10.16 6.22 -2.27
C LEU A 61 9.04 5.93 -3.27
N MET A 62 8.37 6.96 -3.77
CA MET A 62 7.34 6.81 -4.79
C MET A 62 7.93 6.23 -6.08
N HIS A 63 9.12 6.66 -6.49
CA HIS A 63 9.80 6.11 -7.67
C HIS A 63 10.13 4.62 -7.50
N VAL A 64 10.70 4.23 -6.35
CA VAL A 64 10.99 2.82 -6.04
C VAL A 64 9.71 1.98 -6.12
N ALA A 65 8.62 2.44 -5.51
CA ALA A 65 7.35 1.73 -5.52
C ALA A 65 6.78 1.56 -6.95
N ILE A 66 6.80 2.63 -7.75
CA ILE A 66 6.28 2.60 -9.12
C ILE A 66 7.14 1.68 -10.00
N CYS A 67 8.47 1.80 -9.90
CA CYS A 67 9.38 0.90 -10.60
C CYS A 67 9.09 -0.55 -10.22
N LYS A 68 8.91 -0.83 -8.92
CA LYS A 68 8.64 -2.19 -8.47
C LYS A 68 7.33 -2.77 -9.01
N LEU A 69 6.29 -1.94 -9.07
CA LEU A 69 4.97 -2.34 -9.57
C LEU A 69 4.93 -2.53 -11.09
N LEU A 70 5.81 -1.85 -11.82
CA LEU A 70 5.84 -1.83 -13.29
C LEU A 70 7.06 -2.56 -13.88
N GLU A 71 7.87 -3.22 -13.05
CA GLU A 71 8.93 -4.13 -13.49
C GLU A 71 8.30 -5.29 -14.30
N PRO A 72 8.83 -5.60 -15.50
CA PRO A 72 8.30 -6.66 -16.37
C PRO A 72 8.58 -8.09 -15.86
#